data_AF-A0A7S3CKT7-F1
#
_entry.id   AF-A0A7S3CKT7-F1
#
_cell.length_a   1.000
_cell.length_b   1.000
_cell.length_c   1.000
_cell.angle_alpha   90.00
_cell.angle_beta   90.00
_cell.angle_gamma   90.00
#
_symmetry.space_group_name_H-M   'P 1'
#
loop_
_entity.id
_entity.type
_entity.pdbx_description
1 polymer ?
#
loop_
_entity_poly.entity_id
_entity_poly.type
_entity_poly.pdbx_seq_one_letter_code
_entity_poly.pdbx_strand_id
1 'polypeptide(L)'
;ALYLKKREQRHRELIDSYYLMLNEAEKFRAKENAAAIIVQKDWRMLKVKWNFDDKKRATQKIQRVWRGYVGRCQFMNRKESEMEEKQSKFFNEQAKIIQKYYRGFYSRKYEHDFYARKSYLQHVQTKNEEVRKQLEEFAKKTALEESKLQEQTARTEFHELASNLHHLSSTRIIPGVYNPPYSQLKPQAFNVDIETHLKTTFKSNYNWKAPNKEKIEFFRQLSKDQIKKIEQMRLTVK
;
A
#
# COMPACT_ATOMS: atom_id res chain seq x y z
N ALA A 1 -32.71 -97.71 -112.00
CA ALA A 1 -32.26 -96.46 -112.65
C ALA A 1 -32.81 -95.18 -111.98
N LEU A 2 -34.13 -95.03 -111.82
CA LEU A 2 -34.76 -93.80 -111.29
C LEU A 2 -34.32 -93.43 -109.84
N TYR A 3 -34.21 -94.43 -108.95
CA TYR A 3 -33.80 -94.23 -107.55
C TYR A 3 -32.37 -93.73 -107.39
N LEU A 4 -31.44 -94.21 -108.21
CA LEU A 4 -30.03 -93.75 -108.21
C LEU A 4 -29.95 -92.28 -108.65
N LYS A 5 -30.65 -91.91 -109.73
CA LYS A 5 -30.73 -90.51 -110.19
C LYS A 5 -31.33 -89.57 -109.13
N LYS A 6 -32.40 -89.99 -108.43
CA LYS A 6 -32.98 -89.21 -107.31
C LYS A 6 -32.04 -89.09 -106.10
N ARG A 7 -31.19 -90.09 -105.83
CA ARG A 7 -30.18 -90.03 -104.77
C ARG A 7 -29.04 -89.07 -105.12
N GLU A 8 -28.53 -89.15 -106.35
CA GLU A 8 -27.50 -88.24 -106.87
C GLU A 8 -27.99 -86.79 -106.94
N GLN A 9 -29.25 -86.58 -107.30
CA GLN A 9 -29.87 -85.26 -107.28
C GLN A 9 -29.93 -84.69 -105.85
N ARG A 10 -30.46 -85.45 -104.88
CA ARG A 10 -30.48 -85.02 -103.46
C ARG A 10 -29.08 -84.75 -102.91
N HIS A 11 -28.09 -85.54 -103.33
CA HIS A 11 -26.70 -85.32 -102.93
C HIS A 11 -26.14 -84.02 -103.50
N ARG A 12 -26.44 -83.70 -104.77
CA ARG A 12 -26.08 -82.41 -105.38
C ARG A 12 -26.80 -81.23 -104.72
N GLU A 13 -28.11 -81.33 -104.51
CA GLU A 13 -28.89 -80.29 -103.83
C GLU A 13 -28.37 -80.01 -102.42
N LEU A 14 -27.96 -81.07 -101.69
CA LEU A 14 -27.35 -80.93 -100.38
C LEU A 14 -25.99 -80.22 -100.45
N ILE A 15 -25.14 -80.59 -101.40
CA ILE A 15 -23.84 -79.93 -101.62
C ILE A 15 -24.03 -78.45 -102.01
N ASP A 16 -24.96 -78.17 -102.92
CA ASP A 16 -25.25 -76.81 -103.39
C ASP A 16 -25.82 -75.96 -102.24
N SER A 17 -26.72 -76.51 -101.42
CA SER A 17 -27.23 -75.82 -100.23
C SER A 17 -26.13 -75.51 -99.21
N TYR A 18 -25.16 -76.43 -99.06
CA TYR A 18 -24.03 -76.25 -98.16
C TYR A 18 -23.12 -75.12 -98.63
N TYR A 19 -22.75 -75.09 -99.92
CA TYR A 19 -21.94 -74.01 -100.47
C TYR A 19 -22.67 -72.67 -100.53
N LEU A 20 -23.99 -72.66 -100.73
CA LEU A 20 -24.80 -71.46 -100.64
C LEU A 20 -24.75 -70.87 -99.21
N MET A 21 -24.99 -71.71 -98.20
CA MET A 21 -24.90 -71.29 -96.79
C MET A 21 -23.49 -70.80 -96.42
N LEU A 22 -22.44 -71.45 -96.91
CA LEU A 22 -21.06 -71.00 -96.70
C LEU A 22 -20.80 -69.62 -97.31
N ASN A 23 -21.24 -69.39 -98.55
CA ASN A 23 -21.05 -68.11 -99.23
C ASN A 23 -21.84 -66.98 -98.54
N GLU A 24 -23.06 -67.26 -98.07
CA GLU A 24 -23.85 -66.31 -97.29
C GLU A 24 -23.18 -65.99 -95.95
N ALA A 25 -22.67 -67.00 -95.24
CA ALA A 25 -21.94 -66.79 -93.99
C ALA A 25 -20.67 -65.97 -94.20
N GLU A 26 -19.87 -66.27 -95.23
CA GLU A 26 -18.63 -65.55 -95.51
C GLU A 26 -18.90 -64.08 -95.92
N LYS A 27 -20.00 -63.82 -96.64
CA LYS A 27 -20.43 -62.47 -97.02
C LYS A 27 -20.66 -61.56 -95.80
N PHE A 28 -21.17 -62.09 -94.69
CA PHE A 28 -21.45 -61.32 -93.47
C PHE A 28 -20.39 -61.43 -92.37
N ARG A 29 -19.47 -62.39 -92.48
CA ARG A 29 -18.43 -62.69 -91.48
C ARG A 29 -17.68 -61.45 -90.96
N ALA A 30 -17.23 -60.57 -91.84
CA ALA A 30 -16.49 -59.37 -91.44
C ALA A 30 -17.35 -58.40 -90.61
N LYS A 31 -18.62 -58.21 -91.01
CA LYS A 31 -19.57 -57.33 -90.31
C LYS A 31 -19.94 -57.90 -88.94
N GLU A 32 -20.23 -59.20 -88.86
CA GLU A 32 -20.54 -59.89 -87.61
C GLU A 32 -19.34 -59.88 -86.65
N ASN A 33 -18.14 -60.12 -87.16
CA ASN A 33 -16.92 -60.05 -86.36
C ASN A 33 -16.69 -58.62 -85.83
N ALA A 34 -16.87 -57.58 -86.66
CA ALA A 34 -16.76 -56.20 -86.20
C ALA A 34 -17.78 -55.87 -85.09
N ALA A 35 -19.03 -56.30 -85.25
CA ALA A 35 -20.06 -56.14 -84.22
C ALA A 35 -19.69 -56.90 -82.93
N ALA A 36 -19.20 -58.15 -83.04
CA ALA A 36 -18.74 -58.94 -81.91
C ALA A 36 -17.57 -58.28 -81.17
N ILE A 37 -16.59 -57.72 -81.89
CA ILE A 37 -15.47 -56.97 -81.30
C ILE A 37 -16.00 -55.75 -80.51
N ILE A 38 -17.00 -55.02 -81.03
CA ILE A 38 -17.60 -53.89 -80.33
C ILE A 38 -18.27 -54.34 -79.03
N VAL A 39 -19.08 -55.38 -79.08
CA VAL A 39 -19.73 -55.93 -77.88
C VAL A 39 -18.69 -56.38 -76.86
N GLN A 40 -17.64 -57.08 -77.30
CA GLN A 40 -16.59 -57.57 -76.42
C GLN A 40 -15.75 -56.45 -75.80
N LYS A 41 -15.35 -55.43 -76.57
CA LYS A 41 -14.56 -54.32 -76.04
C LYS A 41 -15.39 -53.48 -75.04
N ASP A 42 -16.66 -53.25 -75.33
CA ASP A 42 -17.55 -52.48 -74.47
C ASP A 42 -17.81 -53.24 -73.17
N TRP A 43 -18.02 -54.56 -73.26
CA TRP A 43 -18.14 -55.41 -72.07
C TRP A 43 -16.87 -55.39 -71.20
N ARG A 44 -15.68 -55.50 -71.81
CA ARG A 44 -14.41 -55.43 -71.07
C ARG A 44 -14.27 -54.08 -70.35
N MET A 45 -14.61 -52.98 -71.02
CA MET A 45 -14.62 -51.64 -70.43
C MET A 45 -15.63 -51.51 -69.29
N LEU A 46 -16.88 -51.96 -69.49
CA LEU A 46 -17.94 -51.91 -68.47
C LEU A 46 -17.56 -52.69 -67.21
N LYS A 47 -16.98 -53.88 -67.37
CA LYS A 47 -16.49 -54.70 -66.25
C LYS A 47 -15.45 -53.93 -65.41
N VAL A 48 -14.49 -53.27 -66.06
CA VAL A 48 -13.47 -52.47 -65.36
C VAL A 48 -14.11 -51.25 -64.70
N LYS A 49 -15.03 -50.56 -65.39
CA LYS A 49 -15.74 -49.39 -64.87
C LYS A 49 -16.54 -49.73 -63.61
N TRP A 50 -17.30 -50.81 -63.61
CA TRP A 50 -18.05 -51.25 -62.42
C TRP A 50 -17.13 -51.56 -61.25
N ASN A 51 -16.05 -52.30 -61.48
CA ASN A 51 -15.06 -52.57 -60.43
C ASN A 51 -14.44 -51.30 -59.86
N PHE A 52 -14.17 -50.30 -60.70
CA PHE A 52 -13.65 -49.01 -60.27
C PHE A 52 -14.69 -48.23 -59.45
N ASP A 53 -15.94 -48.16 -59.93
CA ASP A 53 -17.02 -47.46 -59.27
C ASP A 53 -17.34 -48.07 -57.90
N ASP A 54 -17.29 -49.40 -57.77
CA ASP A 54 -17.49 -50.08 -56.49
C ASP A 54 -16.40 -49.72 -55.49
N LYS A 55 -15.13 -49.74 -55.90
CA LYS A 55 -14.01 -49.29 -55.06
C LYS A 55 -14.15 -47.82 -54.69
N LYS A 56 -14.53 -46.96 -55.63
CA LYS A 56 -14.75 -45.53 -55.40
C LYS A 56 -15.84 -45.30 -54.35
N ARG A 57 -16.99 -45.97 -54.47
CA ARG A 57 -18.10 -45.88 -53.50
C ARG A 57 -17.67 -46.39 -52.13
N ALA A 58 -16.95 -47.51 -52.06
CA ALA A 58 -16.43 -48.05 -50.81
C ALA A 58 -15.48 -47.07 -50.11
N THR A 59 -14.53 -46.49 -50.84
CA THR A 59 -13.60 -45.48 -50.33
C THR A 59 -14.34 -44.23 -49.84
N GLN A 60 -15.29 -43.71 -50.61
CA GLN A 60 -16.10 -42.56 -50.20
C GLN A 60 -16.90 -42.83 -48.92
N LYS A 61 -17.45 -44.05 -48.78
CA LYS A 61 -18.18 -44.46 -47.57
C LYS A 61 -17.25 -44.48 -46.36
N ILE A 62 -16.07 -45.08 -46.47
CA ILE A 62 -15.06 -45.10 -45.39
C ILE A 62 -14.68 -43.67 -45.00
N GLN A 63 -14.32 -42.84 -45.97
CA GLN A 63 -13.93 -41.45 -45.72
C GLN A 63 -15.04 -40.63 -45.07
N ARG A 64 -16.30 -40.78 -45.52
CA ARG A 64 -17.46 -40.11 -44.93
C ARG A 64 -17.65 -40.53 -43.47
N VAL A 65 -17.61 -41.83 -43.19
CA VAL A 65 -17.77 -42.37 -41.82
C VAL A 65 -16.65 -41.88 -40.92
N TRP A 66 -15.41 -41.90 -41.40
CA TRP A 66 -14.23 -41.41 -40.67
C TRP A 66 -14.34 -39.92 -40.33
N ARG A 67 -14.63 -39.05 -41.31
CA ARG A 67 -14.83 -37.62 -41.04
C ARG A 67 -15.93 -37.37 -40.02
N GLY A 68 -17.02 -38.14 -40.09
CA GLY A 68 -18.09 -38.08 -39.09
C GLY A 68 -17.64 -38.52 -37.70
N TYR A 69 -16.82 -39.58 -37.59
CA TYR A 69 -16.24 -40.03 -36.33
C TYR A 69 -15.34 -38.97 -35.71
N VAL A 70 -14.39 -38.42 -36.49
CA VAL A 70 -13.49 -37.35 -36.04
C VAL A 70 -14.28 -36.14 -35.55
N GLY A 71 -15.31 -35.72 -36.29
CA GLY A 71 -16.16 -34.60 -35.87
C GLY A 71 -16.88 -34.85 -34.54
N ARG A 72 -17.36 -36.08 -34.31
CA ARG A 72 -17.97 -36.46 -33.02
C ARG A 72 -16.96 -36.46 -31.88
N CYS A 73 -15.74 -36.99 -32.10
CA CYS A 73 -14.68 -36.96 -31.10
C CYS A 73 -14.30 -35.51 -30.74
N GLN A 74 -14.12 -34.63 -31.73
CA GLN A 74 -13.82 -33.22 -31.49
C GLN A 74 -14.93 -32.52 -30.70
N PHE A 75 -16.19 -32.78 -31.03
CA PHE A 75 -17.32 -32.24 -30.28
C PHE A 75 -17.33 -32.72 -28.83
N MET A 76 -17.14 -34.02 -28.58
CA MET A 76 -17.12 -34.57 -27.23
C MET A 76 -15.97 -33.99 -26.40
N ASN A 77 -14.76 -33.92 -26.94
CA ASN A 77 -13.62 -33.32 -26.25
C ASN A 77 -13.86 -31.85 -25.92
N ARG A 78 -14.45 -31.09 -26.85
CA ARG A 78 -14.79 -29.69 -26.61
C ARG A 78 -15.85 -29.53 -25.52
N LYS A 79 -16.90 -30.36 -25.57
CA LYS A 79 -17.96 -30.37 -24.57
C LYS A 79 -17.41 -30.71 -23.18
N GLU A 80 -16.52 -31.70 -23.09
CA GLU A 80 -15.86 -32.09 -21.84
C GLU A 80 -15.00 -30.96 -21.28
N SER A 81 -14.12 -30.37 -22.10
CA SER A 81 -13.30 -29.22 -21.73
C SER A 81 -14.14 -28.02 -21.24
N GLU A 82 -15.25 -27.70 -21.92
CA GLU A 82 -16.16 -26.63 -21.50
C GLU A 82 -16.85 -26.94 -20.16
N MET A 83 -17.16 -28.21 -19.89
CA MET A 83 -17.75 -28.64 -18.61
C MET A 83 -16.72 -28.57 -17.48
N GLU A 84 -15.50 -29.03 -17.71
CA GLU A 84 -14.39 -28.93 -16.76
C GLU A 84 -14.06 -27.48 -16.42
N GLU A 85 -14.03 -26.60 -17.42
CA GLU A 85 -13.79 -25.17 -17.21
C GLU A 85 -14.88 -24.54 -16.33
N LYS A 86 -16.15 -24.85 -16.60
CA LYS A 86 -17.28 -24.37 -15.78
C LYS A 86 -17.19 -24.89 -14.35
N GLN A 87 -16.89 -26.17 -14.18
CA GLN A 87 -16.77 -26.80 -12.88
C GLN A 87 -15.60 -26.21 -12.08
N SER A 88 -14.44 -26.03 -12.71
CA SER A 88 -13.27 -25.39 -12.12
C SER A 88 -13.57 -23.96 -11.70
N LYS A 89 -14.21 -23.16 -12.57
CA LYS A 89 -14.65 -21.79 -12.24
C LYS A 89 -15.58 -21.78 -11.02
N PHE A 90 -16.57 -22.65 -10.98
CA PHE A 90 -17.49 -22.74 -9.84
C PHE A 90 -16.75 -23.04 -8.53
N PHE A 91 -15.91 -24.08 -8.51
CA PHE A 91 -15.18 -24.44 -7.29
C PHE A 91 -14.14 -23.40 -6.88
N ASN A 92 -13.50 -22.73 -7.84
CA ASN A 92 -12.59 -21.62 -7.54
C ASN A 92 -13.32 -20.46 -6.84
N GLU A 93 -14.54 -20.11 -7.25
CA GLU A 93 -15.34 -19.10 -6.56
C GLU A 93 -15.74 -19.55 -5.15
N GLN A 94 -16.15 -20.82 -4.98
CA GLN A 94 -16.44 -21.36 -3.64
C GLN A 94 -15.19 -21.36 -2.74
N ALA A 95 -14.03 -21.72 -3.29
CA ALA A 95 -12.76 -21.70 -2.57
C ALA A 95 -12.40 -20.29 -2.11
N LYS A 96 -12.59 -19.26 -2.95
CA LYS A 96 -12.36 -17.85 -2.55
C LYS A 96 -13.20 -17.47 -1.34
N ILE A 97 -14.47 -17.88 -1.29
CA ILE A 97 -15.37 -17.61 -0.15
C ILE A 97 -14.81 -18.27 1.11
N ILE A 98 -14.53 -19.57 1.06
CA ILE A 98 -13.98 -20.33 2.18
C ILE A 98 -12.68 -19.68 2.68
N GLN A 99 -11.76 -19.37 1.77
CA GLN A 99 -10.49 -18.76 2.11
C GLN A 99 -10.65 -17.35 2.70
N LYS A 100 -11.59 -16.53 2.20
CA LYS A 100 -11.89 -15.20 2.76
C LYS A 100 -12.31 -15.32 4.24
N TYR A 101 -13.23 -16.22 4.54
CA TYR A 101 -13.68 -16.46 5.91
C TYR A 101 -12.55 -17.00 6.80
N TYR A 102 -11.78 -17.96 6.28
CA TYR A 102 -10.66 -18.54 7.02
C TYR A 102 -9.58 -17.50 7.33
N ARG A 103 -9.16 -16.69 6.35
CA ARG A 103 -8.19 -15.60 6.57
C ARG A 103 -8.68 -14.62 7.63
N GLY A 104 -9.96 -14.26 7.58
CA GLY A 104 -10.57 -13.39 8.60
C GLY A 104 -10.57 -14.03 9.99
N PHE A 105 -10.94 -15.31 10.10
CA PHE A 105 -10.88 -16.06 11.36
C PHE A 105 -9.45 -16.14 11.91
N TYR A 106 -8.49 -16.52 11.06
CA TYR A 106 -7.10 -16.70 11.43
C TYR A 106 -6.49 -15.42 11.99
N SER A 107 -6.67 -14.29 11.29
CA SER A 107 -6.14 -13.01 11.72
C SER A 107 -6.73 -12.57 13.07
N ARG A 108 -8.06 -12.71 13.27
CA ARG A 108 -8.71 -12.38 14.56
C ARG A 108 -8.32 -13.30 15.71
N LYS A 109 -7.87 -14.52 15.42
CA LYS A 109 -7.50 -15.50 16.45
C LYS A 109 -6.01 -15.42 16.83
N TYR A 110 -5.13 -15.18 15.84
CA TYR A 110 -3.69 -15.37 16.02
C TYR A 110 -2.83 -14.13 15.76
N GLU A 111 -3.31 -13.13 15.01
CA GLU A 111 -2.52 -11.92 14.70
C GLU A 111 -2.99 -10.68 15.46
N HIS A 112 -4.30 -10.53 15.62
CA HIS A 112 -4.92 -9.32 16.15
C HIS A 112 -5.74 -9.60 17.39
N ASP A 113 -5.24 -9.15 18.55
CA ASP A 113 -6.03 -9.05 19.77
C ASP A 113 -6.61 -7.63 19.89
N PHE A 114 -7.88 -7.49 19.49
CA PHE A 114 -8.60 -6.22 19.55
C PHE A 114 -8.70 -5.68 20.99
N TYR A 115 -8.95 -6.54 21.97
CA TYR A 115 -9.16 -6.13 23.35
C TYR A 115 -7.85 -5.70 24.00
N ALA A 116 -6.77 -6.43 23.76
CA ALA A 116 -5.43 -6.01 24.20
C ALA A 116 -5.03 -4.67 23.58
N ARG A 117 -5.25 -4.48 22.26
CA ARG A 117 -4.95 -3.20 21.60
C ARG A 117 -5.81 -2.05 22.13
N LYS A 118 -7.10 -2.29 22.37
CA LYS A 118 -8.00 -1.27 22.96
C LYS A 118 -7.55 -0.89 24.36
N SER A 119 -7.22 -1.87 25.20
CA SER A 119 -6.71 -1.64 26.56
C SER A 119 -5.40 -0.85 26.54
N TYR A 120 -4.47 -1.20 25.65
CA TYR A 120 -3.22 -0.45 25.47
C TYR A 120 -3.46 1.01 25.08
N LEU A 121 -4.34 1.27 24.10
CA LEU A 121 -4.65 2.64 23.69
C LEU A 121 -5.30 3.46 24.81
N GLN A 122 -6.20 2.86 25.60
CA GLN A 122 -6.77 3.51 26.78
C GLN A 122 -5.70 3.85 27.81
N HIS A 123 -4.79 2.91 28.08
CA HIS A 123 -3.67 3.15 28.99
C HIS A 123 -2.77 4.30 28.51
N VAL A 124 -2.42 4.33 27.22
CA VAL A 124 -1.65 5.42 26.62
C VAL A 124 -2.39 6.75 26.73
N GLN A 125 -3.71 6.76 26.53
CA GLN A 125 -4.51 7.97 26.70
C GLN A 125 -4.45 8.49 28.14
N THR A 126 -4.68 7.63 29.13
CA THR A 126 -4.60 8.01 30.55
C THR A 126 -3.21 8.54 30.91
N LYS A 127 -2.14 7.89 30.43
CA LYS A 127 -0.76 8.37 30.65
C LYS A 127 -0.50 9.73 30.00
N ASN A 128 -1.02 9.95 28.79
CA ASN A 128 -0.90 11.25 28.14
C ASN A 128 -1.64 12.35 28.90
N GLU A 129 -2.81 12.05 29.45
CA GLU A 129 -3.57 12.98 30.30
C GLU A 129 -2.82 13.31 31.60
N GLU A 130 -2.24 12.30 32.26
CA GLU A 130 -1.38 12.49 33.44
C GLU A 130 -0.18 13.40 33.13
N VAL A 131 0.55 13.12 32.04
CA VAL A 131 1.72 13.92 31.63
C VAL A 131 1.32 15.34 31.27
N ARG A 132 0.21 15.54 30.54
CA ARG A 132 -0.30 16.89 30.24
C ARG A 132 -0.59 17.67 31.51
N LYS A 133 -1.23 17.04 32.50
CA LYS A 133 -1.52 17.68 33.78
C LYS A 133 -0.24 18.06 34.53
N GLN A 134 0.77 17.19 34.53
CA GLN A 134 2.08 17.49 35.13
C GLN A 134 2.76 18.68 34.43
N LEU A 135 2.72 18.73 33.09
CA LEU A 135 3.27 19.83 32.32
C LEU A 135 2.53 21.15 32.57
N GLU A 136 1.20 21.12 32.70
CA GLU A 136 0.41 22.31 33.06
C GLU A 136 0.73 22.81 34.47
N GLU A 137 0.85 21.91 35.45
CA GLU A 137 1.23 22.26 36.81
C GLU A 137 2.64 22.82 36.88
N PHE A 138 3.58 22.23 36.13
CA PHE A 138 4.95 22.73 36.02
C PHE A 138 4.97 24.13 35.40
N ALA A 139 4.30 24.32 34.25
CA ALA A 139 4.22 25.62 33.59
C ALA A 139 3.62 26.71 34.49
N LYS A 140 2.57 26.39 35.26
CA LYS A 140 1.98 27.32 36.24
C LYS A 140 2.96 27.69 37.36
N LYS A 141 3.72 26.72 37.88
CA LYS A 141 4.74 26.96 38.90
C LYS A 141 5.87 27.83 38.36
N THR A 142 6.39 27.50 37.18
CA THR A 142 7.45 28.27 36.52
C THR A 142 7.01 29.70 36.25
N ALA A 143 5.81 29.92 35.69
CA ALA A 143 5.30 31.26 35.43
C ALA A 143 5.12 32.09 36.73
N LEU A 144 4.68 31.44 37.82
CA LEU A 144 4.57 32.10 39.13
C LEU A 144 5.94 32.45 39.72
N GLU A 145 6.92 31.55 39.60
CA GLU A 145 8.29 31.79 40.05
C GLU A 145 8.97 32.89 39.23
N GLU A 146 8.80 32.89 37.92
CA GLU A 146 9.29 33.94 37.02
C GLU A 146 8.65 35.29 37.35
N SER A 147 7.33 35.35 37.56
CA SER A 147 6.63 36.58 37.97
C SER A 147 7.12 37.10 39.31
N LYS A 148 7.35 36.21 40.29
CA LYS A 148 7.94 36.59 41.59
C LYS A 148 9.37 37.09 41.44
N LEU A 149 10.17 36.43 40.61
CA LEU A 149 11.55 36.84 40.36
C LEU A 149 11.59 38.21 39.67
N GLN A 150 10.77 38.42 38.65
CA GLN A 150 10.62 39.71 37.97
C GLN A 150 10.17 40.82 38.92
N GLU A 151 9.21 40.53 39.81
CA GLU A 151 8.79 41.50 40.83
C GLU A 151 9.93 41.78 41.81
N GLN A 152 10.69 40.77 42.23
CA GLN A 152 11.85 40.94 43.11
C GLN A 152 12.96 41.76 42.45
N THR A 153 13.31 41.48 41.20
CA THR A 153 14.33 42.25 40.47
C THR A 153 13.87 43.69 40.26
N ALA A 154 12.61 43.90 39.88
CA ALA A 154 12.04 45.24 39.76
C ALA A 154 12.03 46.00 41.10
N ARG A 155 11.74 45.31 42.22
CA ARG A 155 11.82 45.90 43.57
C ARG A 155 13.25 46.25 43.96
N THR A 156 14.25 45.41 43.65
CA THR A 156 15.65 45.71 43.96
C THR A 156 16.17 46.87 43.12
N GLU A 157 15.90 46.89 41.81
CA GLU A 157 16.26 47.99 40.92
C GLU A 157 15.59 49.30 41.36
N PHE A 158 14.30 49.25 41.71
CA PHE A 158 13.57 50.41 42.22
C PHE A 158 14.15 50.89 43.56
N HIS A 159 14.51 49.98 44.47
CA HIS A 159 15.13 50.32 45.74
C HIS A 159 16.50 50.99 45.55
N GLU A 160 17.33 50.50 44.62
CA GLU A 160 18.61 51.10 44.26
C GLU A 160 18.42 52.52 43.70
N LEU A 161 17.50 52.72 42.76
CA LEU A 161 17.17 54.05 42.23
C LEU A 161 16.67 55.00 43.33
N ALA A 162 15.73 54.53 44.16
CA ALA A 162 15.17 55.31 45.27
C ALA A 162 16.23 55.75 46.28
N SER A 163 17.29 54.96 46.47
CA SER A 163 18.39 55.29 47.38
C SER A 163 19.16 56.56 46.93
N ASN A 164 19.29 56.78 45.61
CA ASN A 164 19.99 57.93 45.04
C ASN A 164 19.11 59.19 44.92
N LEU A 165 17.78 59.03 44.99
CA LEU A 165 16.80 60.08 44.73
C LEU A 165 16.23 60.75 46.01
N HIS A 166 16.92 60.64 47.14
CA HIS A 166 16.44 61.20 48.42
C HIS A 166 16.20 62.72 48.40
N HIS A 167 16.90 63.46 47.56
CA HIS A 167 16.73 64.91 47.37
C HIS A 167 15.36 65.28 46.76
N LEU A 168 14.62 64.33 46.19
CA LEU A 168 13.28 64.53 45.65
C LEU A 168 12.16 64.32 46.70
N SER A 169 12.51 63.90 47.92
CA SER A 169 11.55 63.67 49.01
C SER A 169 11.15 64.99 49.70
N SER A 170 9.92 65.06 50.23
CA SER A 170 9.44 66.20 51.01
C SER A 170 10.27 66.40 52.26
N THR A 171 10.65 67.66 52.48
CA THR A 171 11.16 68.14 53.77
C THR A 171 10.01 68.70 54.62
N ARG A 172 10.28 69.05 55.88
CA ARG A 172 9.28 69.64 56.78
C ARG A 172 8.72 70.97 56.27
N ILE A 173 9.48 71.70 55.45
CA ILE A 173 9.16 73.06 55.01
C ILE A 173 8.74 73.07 53.53
N ILE A 174 9.29 72.18 52.69
CA ILE A 174 9.08 72.17 51.24
C ILE A 174 8.56 70.79 50.80
N PRO A 175 7.40 70.69 50.11
CA PRO A 175 6.91 69.45 49.54
C PRO A 175 7.82 68.94 48.41
N GLY A 176 8.12 67.65 48.39
CA GLY A 176 8.90 66.99 47.35
C GLY A 176 8.08 66.75 46.09
N VAL A 177 8.77 66.43 44.99
CA VAL A 177 8.17 66.30 43.65
C VAL A 177 7.05 65.25 43.63
N TYR A 178 7.16 64.20 44.45
CA TYR A 178 6.21 63.10 44.52
C TYR A 178 5.10 63.27 45.58
N ASN A 179 5.04 64.42 46.28
CA ASN A 179 3.99 64.73 47.25
C ASN A 179 3.52 66.20 47.13
N PRO A 180 2.86 66.57 46.02
CA PRO A 180 2.40 67.93 45.79
C PRO A 180 1.20 68.29 46.69
N PRO A 181 1.10 69.54 47.20
CA PRO A 181 0.10 69.93 48.20
C PRO A 181 -1.36 69.86 47.72
N TYR A 182 -1.60 69.87 46.41
CA TYR A 182 -2.95 69.88 45.81
C TYR A 182 -3.28 68.60 45.02
N SER A 183 -2.39 67.60 45.01
CA SER A 183 -2.65 66.35 44.27
C SER A 183 -3.47 65.38 45.12
N GLN A 184 -4.63 64.98 44.62
CA GLN A 184 -5.48 63.97 45.26
C GLN A 184 -4.94 62.54 45.07
N LEU A 185 -4.20 62.31 43.98
CA LEU A 185 -3.60 61.03 43.66
C LEU A 185 -2.08 61.13 43.80
N LYS A 186 -1.51 60.28 44.64
CA LYS A 186 -0.06 60.16 44.79
C LYS A 186 0.45 59.07 43.85
N PRO A 187 1.59 59.27 43.19
CA PRO A 187 2.16 58.22 42.36
C PRO A 187 2.59 57.06 43.27
N GLN A 188 2.18 55.84 42.89
CA GLN A 188 2.42 54.61 43.64
C GLN A 188 3.27 53.64 42.82
N ALA A 189 4.19 52.95 43.49
CA ALA A 189 4.94 51.84 42.95
C ALA A 189 4.81 50.65 43.91
N PHE A 190 4.49 49.46 43.39
CA PHE A 190 4.24 48.26 44.20
C PHE A 190 3.19 48.47 45.31
N ASN A 191 2.10 49.17 45.00
CA ASN A 191 1.00 49.51 45.92
C ASN A 191 1.42 50.34 47.16
N VAL A 192 2.56 51.02 47.08
CA VAL A 192 3.06 51.92 48.12
C VAL A 192 3.44 53.26 47.49
N ASP A 193 3.11 54.37 48.16
CA ASP A 193 3.43 55.72 47.69
C ASP A 193 4.95 55.89 47.49
N ILE A 194 5.36 56.49 46.37
CA ILE A 194 6.79 56.71 46.05
C ILE A 194 7.49 57.51 47.16
N GLU A 195 6.81 58.50 47.73
CA GLU A 195 7.30 59.30 48.85
C GLU A 195 7.66 58.44 50.09
N THR A 196 6.88 57.38 50.35
CA THR A 196 7.10 56.44 51.46
C THR A 196 8.30 55.54 51.18
N HIS A 197 8.48 55.10 49.93
CA HIS A 197 9.67 54.35 49.51
C HIS A 197 10.93 55.19 49.71
N LEU A 198 10.97 56.42 49.19
CA LEU A 198 12.13 57.32 49.30
C LEU A 198 12.52 57.60 50.76
N LYS A 199 11.54 57.82 51.63
CA LYS A 199 11.79 58.05 53.07
C LYS A 199 12.26 56.79 53.77
N THR A 200 11.70 55.63 53.43
CA THR A 200 12.07 54.35 54.05
C THR A 200 13.46 53.91 53.63
N THR A 201 13.80 54.00 52.34
CA THR A 201 15.14 53.67 51.84
C THR A 201 16.18 54.61 52.44
N PHE A 202 15.94 55.93 52.43
CA PHE A 202 16.83 56.91 53.05
C PHE A 202 17.04 56.65 54.56
N LYS A 203 15.96 56.42 55.32
CA LYS A 203 16.05 56.07 56.74
C LYS A 203 16.80 54.76 56.97
N SER A 204 16.60 53.76 56.12
CA SER A 204 17.30 52.46 56.23
C SER A 204 18.80 52.58 55.95
N ASN A 205 19.19 53.53 55.08
CA ASN A 205 20.59 53.84 54.77
C ASN A 205 21.28 54.63 55.90
N TYR A 206 20.53 55.52 56.57
CA TYR A 206 21.05 56.33 57.68
C TYR A 206 20.84 55.71 59.08
N ASN A 207 20.08 54.62 59.19
CA ASN A 207 20.01 53.84 60.42
C ASN A 207 21.39 53.25 60.73
N TRP A 208 21.90 53.55 61.92
CA TRP A 208 23.14 52.94 62.42
C TRP A 208 23.00 51.42 62.41
N LYS A 209 23.82 50.75 61.60
CA LYS A 209 23.88 49.28 61.56
C LYS A 209 25.01 48.83 62.48
N ALA A 210 24.69 47.99 63.46
CA ALA A 210 25.71 47.35 64.28
C ALA A 210 26.73 46.63 63.37
N PRO A 211 28.04 46.78 63.62
CA PRO A 211 29.04 46.16 62.77
C PRO A 211 28.88 44.63 62.78
N ASN A 212 28.83 44.02 61.59
CA ASN A 212 28.76 42.56 61.44
C ASN A 212 29.99 41.91 62.12
N LYS A 213 29.82 40.72 62.72
CA LYS A 213 30.91 39.96 63.36
C LYS A 213 32.14 39.83 62.46
N GLU A 214 31.93 39.59 61.17
CA GLU A 214 32.99 39.54 60.15
C GLU A 214 33.71 40.89 59.97
N LYS A 215 32.97 42.01 59.97
CA LYS A 215 33.58 43.35 59.93
C LYS A 215 34.36 43.65 61.21
N ILE A 216 33.84 43.26 62.37
CA ILE A 216 34.53 43.42 63.67
C ILE A 216 35.83 42.63 63.67
N GLU A 217 35.81 41.38 63.19
CA GLU A 217 36.99 40.53 63.07
C GLU A 217 38.01 41.12 62.09
N PHE A 218 37.56 41.60 60.92
CA PHE A 218 38.41 42.31 59.95
C PHE A 218 39.14 43.50 60.58
N PHE A 219 38.43 44.40 61.28
CA PHE A 219 39.07 45.56 61.91
C PHE A 219 40.00 45.18 63.06
N ARG A 220 39.70 44.10 63.81
CA ARG A 220 40.60 43.56 64.84
C ARG A 220 41.89 43.00 64.25
N GLN A 221 41.81 42.31 63.12
CA GLN A 221 42.98 41.79 62.41
C GLN A 221 43.83 42.92 61.84
N LEU A 222 43.19 43.90 61.18
CA LEU A 222 43.85 45.10 60.67
C LEU A 222 44.60 45.86 61.78
N SER A 223 43.99 45.99 62.96
CA SER A 223 44.60 46.60 64.14
C SER A 223 45.84 45.83 64.63
N LYS A 224 45.75 44.49 64.72
CA LYS A 224 46.91 43.65 65.09
C LYS A 224 48.06 43.78 64.10
N ASP A 225 47.76 43.81 62.81
CA ASP A 225 48.77 43.97 61.76
C ASP A 225 49.41 45.36 61.78
N GLN A 226 48.65 46.41 62.08
CA GLN A 226 49.19 47.75 62.28
C GLN A 226 50.12 47.82 63.51
N ILE A 227 49.74 47.22 64.65
CA ILE A 227 50.58 47.16 65.85
C ILE A 227 51.88 46.40 65.56
N LYS A 228 51.80 45.26 64.87
CA LYS A 228 52.96 44.46 64.48
C LYS A 228 53.90 45.25 63.56
N LYS A 229 53.36 46.03 62.60
CA LYS A 229 54.16 46.95 61.78
C LYS A 229 54.83 48.05 62.62
N ILE A 230 54.14 48.60 63.62
CA ILE A 230 54.70 49.61 64.51
C ILE A 230 55.82 49.02 65.40
N GLU A 231 55.65 47.81 65.92
CA GLU A 231 56.70 47.12 66.69
C GLU A 231 57.92 46.78 65.83
N GLN A 232 57.72 46.31 64.59
CA GLN A 232 58.80 46.13 63.64
C GLN A 232 59.53 47.45 63.35
N MET A 233 58.80 48.55 63.14
CA MET A 233 59.41 49.87 62.96
C MET A 233 60.17 50.35 64.22
N ARG A 234 59.70 50.03 65.43
CA ARG A 234 60.41 50.34 66.69
C ARG A 234 61.67 49.50 66.89
N LEU A 235 61.69 48.27 66.41
CA LEU A 235 62.86 47.39 66.43
C LEU A 235 63.95 47.81 65.42
N THR A 236 63.56 48.46 64.32
CA THR A 236 64.50 48.97 63.31
C THR A 236 65.08 50.37 63.61
N VAL A 237 64.67 51.02 64.71
CA VAL A 237 65.11 52.38 65.11
C VAL A 237 66.00 52.35 66.37
N LYS A 238 66.68 51.23 66.64
CA LYS A 238 67.79 51.13 67.60
C LYS A 238 69.08 50.72 66.91
#